data_AF-A0A0M3JE62-F1
#
_entry.id   AF-A0A0M3JE62-F1
#
_cell.length_a   1.000
_cell.length_b   1.000
_cell.length_c   1.000
_cell.angle_alpha   90.00
_cell.angle_beta   90.00
_cell.angle_gamma   90.00
#
_symmetry.space_group_name_H-M   'P 1'
#
loop_
_entity.id
_entity.type
_entity.pdbx_description
1 polymer ?
#
loop_
_entity_poly.entity_id
_entity_poly.type
_entity_poly.pdbx_seq_one_letter_code
_entity_poly.pdbx_strand_id
1 'polypeptide(L)'
;MQKDFDGEELIKIISEMIKIDQAWVPRSEASSLYIRPTMIGVDPTLGVAHATQSKLYVLTGPAGQYYPTGFKPVTLMADLHFIRAFPGGVGQYKMGWSVNQFHFYVHFRTEIT
;
A
#
# COMPACT_ATOMS: atom_id res chain seq x y z
N MET A 1 -9.69 19.87 -11.21
CA MET A 1 -8.84 19.16 -12.20
C MET A 1 -7.87 18.32 -11.39
N GLN A 2 -8.07 17.00 -11.37
CA GLN A 2 -7.23 16.08 -10.60
C GLN A 2 -5.80 16.17 -11.13
N LYS A 3 -4.82 16.37 -10.25
CA LYS A 3 -3.39 16.39 -10.65
C LYS A 3 -2.98 14.95 -10.93
N ASP A 4 -3.23 14.53 -12.16
CA ASP A 4 -2.75 13.25 -12.67
C ASP A 4 -1.27 13.38 -13.04
N PHE A 5 -0.56 12.25 -13.09
CA PHE A 5 0.84 12.19 -13.50
C PHE A 5 1.05 11.03 -14.45
N ASP A 6 2.12 11.11 -15.24
CA ASP A 6 2.51 10.01 -16.13
C ASP A 6 3.13 8.87 -15.31
N GLY A 7 2.47 7.71 -15.33
CA GLY A 7 2.92 6.51 -14.64
C GLY A 7 4.26 5.99 -15.16
N GLU A 8 4.54 6.13 -16.46
CA GLU A 8 5.80 5.70 -17.07
C GLU A 8 6.95 6.59 -16.59
N GLU A 9 6.73 7.89 -16.50
CA GLU A 9 7.72 8.82 -15.95
C GLU A 9 7.99 8.55 -14.46
N LEU A 10 6.94 8.23 -13.69
CA LEU A 10 7.12 7.83 -12.29
C LEU A 10 8.00 6.57 -12.16
N ILE A 11 7.77 5.57 -13.01
CA ILE A 11 8.58 4.34 -13.01
C ILE A 11 10.03 4.65 -13.35
N LYS A 12 10.30 5.54 -14.31
CA LYS A 12 11.66 5.99 -14.64
C LYS A 12 12.33 6.69 -13.46
N ILE A 13 11.64 7.63 -12.82
CA ILE A 13 12.16 8.36 -11.65
C ILE A 13 12.50 7.40 -10.50
N ILE A 14 11.60 6.47 -10.20
CA ILE A 14 11.83 5.45 -9.16
C ILE A 14 13.02 4.55 -9.54
N SER A 15 13.15 4.19 -10.81
CA SER A 15 14.27 3.36 -11.28
C SER A 15 15.60 4.07 -11.13
N GLU A 16 15.69 5.36 -11.47
CA GLU A 16 16.91 6.16 -11.25
C GLU A 16 17.21 6.32 -9.75
N MET A 17 16.19 6.54 -8.92
CA MET A 17 16.35 6.59 -7.46
C MET A 17 16.92 5.28 -6.90
N ILE A 18 16.45 4.12 -7.38
CA ILE A 18 16.94 2.81 -6.94
C ILE A 18 18.40 2.59 -7.36
N LYS A 19 18.84 3.11 -8.51
CA LYS A 19 20.25 3.05 -8.90
C LYS A 19 21.16 3.79 -7.92
N ILE A 20 20.68 4.90 -7.35
CA ILE A 20 21.39 5.64 -6.30
C ILE A 20 21.41 4.82 -5.01
N ASP A 21 20.26 4.25 -4.62
CA ASP A 21 20.08 3.45 -3.41
C ASP A 21 20.54 1.98 -3.53
N GLN A 22 21.25 1.62 -4.60
CA GLN A 22 21.61 0.22 -4.90
C GLN A 22 22.34 -0.49 -3.76
N ALA A 23 23.08 0.25 -2.92
CA ALA A 23 23.79 -0.30 -1.77
C ALA A 23 22.85 -0.87 -0.69
N TRP A 24 21.60 -0.39 -0.63
CA TRP A 24 20.57 -0.86 0.30
C TRP A 24 19.84 -2.10 -0.20
N VAL A 25 20.00 -2.47 -1.47
CA VAL A 25 19.37 -3.66 -2.04
C VAL A 25 20.04 -4.89 -1.43
N PRO A 26 19.30 -5.74 -0.69
CA PRO A 26 19.86 -6.95 -0.12
C PRO A 26 20.40 -7.86 -1.22
N ARG A 27 21.60 -8.43 -1.02
CA ARG A 27 22.21 -9.39 -1.96
C ARG A 27 21.75 -10.84 -1.76
N SER A 28 20.93 -11.08 -0.75
CA SER A 28 20.38 -12.40 -0.46
C SER A 28 19.15 -12.66 -1.32
N GLU A 29 19.04 -13.85 -1.91
CA GLU A 29 17.85 -14.29 -2.66
C GLU A 29 16.57 -14.30 -1.81
N ALA A 30 16.72 -14.36 -0.49
CA ALA A 30 15.66 -14.37 0.49
C ALA A 30 15.11 -12.97 0.81
N SER A 31 15.78 -11.90 0.38
CA SER A 31 15.47 -10.52 0.78
C SER A 31 15.24 -9.64 -0.43
N SER A 32 14.44 -8.59 -0.26
CA SER A 32 14.08 -7.67 -1.33
C SER A 32 14.13 -6.23 -0.83
N LEU A 33 14.24 -5.27 -1.76
CA LEU A 33 14.06 -3.86 -1.43
C LEU A 33 12.57 -3.52 -1.58
N TYR A 34 11.95 -3.13 -0.47
CA TYR A 34 10.58 -2.66 -0.46
C TYR A 34 10.50 -1.22 -0.94
N ILE A 35 9.66 -0.94 -1.94
CA ILE A 35 9.46 0.39 -2.53
C ILE A 35 8.04 0.85 -2.18
N ARG A 36 7.92 2.05 -1.61
CA ARG A 36 6.67 2.64 -1.10
C ARG A 36 6.39 4.01 -1.72
N PRO A 37 5.83 4.08 -2.94
CA PRO A 37 5.31 5.32 -3.48
C PRO A 37 4.09 5.77 -2.68
N THR A 38 4.06 7.02 -2.25
CA THR A 38 3.00 7.59 -1.42
C THR A 38 2.64 8.99 -1.88
N MET A 39 1.35 9.26 -2.01
CA MET A 39 0.82 10.59 -2.34
C MET A 39 -0.08 11.08 -1.22
N ILE A 40 0.13 12.33 -0.79
CA ILE A 40 -0.66 12.98 0.26
C ILE A 40 -1.08 14.39 -0.18
N GLY A 41 -2.28 14.83 0.24
CA GLY A 41 -2.67 16.24 0.18
C GLY A 41 -2.00 17.00 1.32
N VAL A 42 -1.49 18.20 1.05
CA VAL A 42 -0.71 19.02 2.00
C VAL A 42 -1.24 20.46 2.08
N ASP A 43 -2.54 20.64 1.87
CA ASP A 43 -3.17 21.94 1.92
C ASP A 43 -3.07 22.57 3.32
N PRO A 44 -2.83 23.89 3.40
CA PRO A 44 -2.76 24.60 4.68
C PRO A 44 -4.13 24.82 5.33
N THR A 45 -5.21 24.42 4.66
CA THR A 45 -6.60 24.65 5.09
C THR A 45 -7.22 23.38 5.66
N LEU A 46 -8.07 23.52 6.67
CA LEU A 46 -8.82 22.42 7.28
C LEU A 46 -10.13 22.07 6.56
N GLY A 47 -10.50 22.82 5.51
CA GLY A 47 -11.73 22.60 4.77
C GLY A 47 -11.73 21.24 4.06
N VAL A 48 -12.87 20.54 4.10
CA VAL A 48 -13.06 19.28 3.37
C VAL A 48 -13.36 19.60 1.91
N ALA A 49 -12.32 19.66 1.10
CA ALA A 49 -12.39 19.94 -0.33
C ALA A 49 -11.31 19.18 -1.10
N HIS A 50 -11.31 19.29 -2.43
CA HIS A 50 -10.22 18.75 -3.24
C HIS A 50 -8.89 19.42 -2.89
N ALA A 51 -7.85 18.60 -2.78
CA ALA A 51 -6.53 19.10 -2.47
C ALA A 51 -5.99 20.03 -3.57
N THR A 52 -5.52 21.21 -3.20
CA THR A 52 -4.87 22.17 -4.12
C THR A 52 -3.37 21.90 -4.21
N GLN A 53 -2.79 21.41 -3.11
CA GLN A 53 -1.39 21.01 -3.00
C GLN A 53 -1.29 19.53 -2.62
N SER A 54 -0.44 18.79 -3.34
CA SER A 54 -0.14 17.40 -3.06
C SER A 54 1.38 17.17 -3.08
N LYS A 55 1.82 16.18 -2.33
CA LYS A 55 3.20 15.71 -2.30
C LYS A 55 3.24 14.24 -2.66
N LEU A 56 3.99 13.91 -3.70
CA LEU A 56 4.38 12.55 -4.07
C LEU A 56 5.80 12.31 -3.56
N TYR A 57 6.00 11.24 -2.83
CA TYR A 57 7.32 10.82 -2.34
C TYR A 57 7.42 9.30 -2.33
N VAL A 58 8.65 8.79 -2.34
CA VAL A 58 8.92 7.35 -2.37
C VAL A 58 9.88 7.02 -1.24
N LEU A 59 9.54 6.00 -0.46
CA LEU A 59 10.41 5.45 0.57
C LEU A 59 10.91 4.07 0.13
N THR A 60 12.15 3.76 0.46
CA THR A 60 12.79 2.47 0.22
C THR A 60 13.23 1.87 1.55
N GLY A 61 13.21 0.53 1.66
CA GLY A 61 13.71 -0.15 2.85
C GLY A 61 13.93 -1.65 2.62
N PRO A 62 14.99 -2.25 3.20
CA PRO A 62 15.22 -3.68 3.05
C PRO A 62 14.12 -4.48 3.77
N ALA A 63 13.54 -5.46 3.07
CA ALA A 63 12.54 -6.37 3.58
C ALA A 63 13.03 -7.81 3.47
N GLY A 64 13.02 -8.52 4.59
CA GLY A 64 13.37 -9.94 4.64
C GLY A 64 12.18 -10.86 4.38
N GLN A 65 12.41 -12.17 4.53
CA GLN A 65 11.35 -13.17 4.41
C GLN A 65 10.33 -13.03 5.54
N TYR A 66 9.05 -13.09 5.20
CA TYR A 66 7.98 -13.24 6.19
C TYR A 66 8.04 -14.58 6.92
N TYR A 67 8.62 -15.62 6.29
CA TYR A 67 8.67 -16.99 6.80
C TYR A 67 10.07 -17.61 6.66
N PRO A 68 11.02 -17.30 7.56
CA PRO A 68 12.42 -17.73 7.44
C PRO A 68 12.62 -19.25 7.57
N THR A 69 11.69 -19.97 8.19
CA THR A 69 11.77 -21.43 8.46
C THR A 69 10.81 -22.27 7.60
N GLY A 70 10.32 -21.73 6.47
CA GLY A 70 9.33 -22.40 5.61
C GLY A 70 7.87 -22.02 5.93
N PHE A 71 6.91 -22.65 5.23
CA PHE A 71 5.49 -22.30 5.31
C PHE A 71 4.94 -22.45 6.73
N LYS A 72 4.68 -21.32 7.40
CA LYS A 72 4.05 -21.29 8.72
C LYS A 72 2.58 -20.89 8.54
N PRO A 73 1.62 -21.80 8.75
CA PRO A 73 0.21 -21.46 8.64
C PRO A 73 -0.16 -20.42 9.69
N VAL A 74 -1.02 -19.47 9.29
CA VAL A 74 -1.57 -18.45 10.18
C VAL A 74 -3.01 -18.82 10.54
N THR A 75 -3.37 -18.63 11.81
CA THR A 75 -4.76 -18.74 12.23
C THR A 75 -5.48 -17.44 11.87
N LEU A 76 -6.62 -17.57 11.19
CA LEU A 76 -7.45 -16.43 10.82
C LEU A 76 -8.57 -16.28 11.84
N MET A 77 -8.82 -15.05 12.26
CA MET A 77 -10.02 -14.72 13.01
C MET A 77 -11.13 -14.40 12.00
N ALA A 78 -12.36 -14.84 12.28
CA ALA A 78 -13.53 -14.56 11.45
C ALA A 78 -14.66 -14.05 12.34
N ASP A 79 -14.93 -12.74 12.27
CA ASP A 79 -15.97 -12.06 13.03
C ASP A 79 -16.79 -11.17 12.07
N LEU A 80 -18.10 -11.35 12.11
CA LEU A 80 -19.05 -10.66 11.23
C LEU A 80 -19.30 -9.20 11.64
N HIS A 81 -18.92 -8.79 12.85
CA HIS A 81 -19.07 -7.41 13.30
C HIS A 81 -18.10 -6.44 12.59
N PHE A 82 -17.05 -6.96 11.94
CA PHE A 82 -16.03 -6.16 11.27
C PHE A 82 -16.11 -6.31 9.75
N ILE A 83 -16.44 -5.22 9.06
CA ILE A 83 -16.56 -5.18 7.59
C ILE A 83 -15.39 -4.38 7.01
N ARG A 84 -14.55 -5.03 6.19
CA ARG A 84 -13.38 -4.40 5.55
C ARG A 84 -13.76 -3.40 4.45
N ALA A 85 -14.77 -3.74 3.66
CA ALA A 85 -15.19 -2.98 2.49
C ALA A 85 -16.66 -3.29 2.18
N PHE A 86 -17.35 -2.33 1.57
CA PHE A 86 -18.75 -2.45 1.19
C PHE A 86 -18.97 -1.89 -0.23
N PRO A 87 -20.03 -2.33 -0.95
CA PRO A 87 -20.37 -1.78 -2.26
C PRO A 87 -20.58 -0.27 -2.21
N GLY A 88 -19.92 0.48 -3.10
CA GLY A 88 -19.93 1.96 -3.09
C GLY A 88 -18.88 2.60 -2.17
N GLY A 89 -18.12 1.80 -1.40
CA GLY A 89 -16.98 2.28 -0.64
C GLY A 89 -15.70 2.42 -1.49
N VAL A 90 -14.58 2.68 -0.81
CA VAL A 90 -13.25 2.87 -1.45
C VAL A 90 -12.33 1.65 -1.29
N GLY A 91 -12.89 0.49 -0.94
CA GLY A 91 -12.13 -0.71 -0.57
C GLY A 91 -11.35 -1.37 -1.71
N GLN A 92 -11.64 -1.00 -2.97
CA GLN A 92 -10.84 -1.40 -4.14
C GLN A 92 -9.60 -0.53 -4.36
N TYR A 93 -9.51 0.64 -3.72
CA TYR A 93 -8.39 1.56 -3.87
C TYR A 93 -7.43 1.46 -2.68
N LYS A 94 -6.13 1.66 -2.93
CA LYS A 94 -5.08 1.64 -1.90
C LYS A 94 -4.99 2.97 -1.14
N MET A 95 -6.12 3.44 -0.64
CA MET A 95 -6.25 4.68 0.13
C MET A 95 -5.84 4.45 1.58
N GLY A 96 -5.17 5.43 2.22
CA GLY A 96 -4.69 5.26 3.60
C GLY A 96 -5.79 4.86 4.61
N TRP A 97 -7.01 5.37 4.43
CA TRP A 97 -8.18 5.00 5.23
C TRP A 97 -8.53 3.50 5.16
N SER A 98 -8.49 2.89 3.97
CA SER A 98 -8.84 1.47 3.82
C SER A 98 -7.83 0.53 4.49
N VAL A 99 -6.65 1.06 4.81
CA VAL A 99 -5.57 0.36 5.51
C VAL A 99 -5.66 0.53 7.02
N ASN A 100 -6.06 1.70 7.51
CA ASN A 100 -6.16 1.95 8.95
C ASN A 100 -7.37 1.28 9.62
N GLN A 101 -8.30 0.74 8.84
CA GLN A 101 -9.39 -0.10 9.34
C GLN A 101 -9.04 -1.61 9.37
N PHE A 102 -7.78 -1.99 9.15
CA PHE A 102 -7.36 -3.39 9.15
C PHE A 102 -7.44 -4.02 10.54
N HIS A 103 -8.58 -4.62 10.83
CA HIS A 103 -8.56 -5.98 11.35
C HIS A 103 -8.73 -6.94 10.17
N PHE A 104 -7.79 -7.88 10.00
CA PHE A 104 -7.86 -8.87 8.92
C PHE A 104 -8.99 -9.86 9.20
N TYR A 105 -10.11 -9.69 8.49
CA TYR A 105 -11.22 -10.63 8.50
C TYR A 105 -11.63 -10.94 7.06
N VAL A 106 -11.50 -12.21 6.67
CA VAL A 106 -11.94 -12.68 5.34
C VAL A 106 -13.39 -13.13 5.46
N HIS A 107 -14.29 -12.42 4.78
CA HIS A 107 -15.65 -12.88 4.60
C HIS A 107 -15.71 -13.79 3.37
N PHE A 108 -15.73 -15.11 3.58
CA PHE A 108 -16.21 -16.03 2.54
C PHE A 108 -17.73 -15.94 2.51
N ARG A 109 -18.28 -15.34 1.45
CA ARG A 109 -19.71 -15.40 1.18
C ARG A 109 -19.95 -16.71 0.42
N THR A 110 -20.29 -17.78 1.13
CA THR A 110 -20.83 -18.99 0.52
C THR A 110 -22.30 -18.75 0.19
N GLU A 111 -22.57 -18.26 -1.02
CA GLU A 111 -23.88 -18.47 -1.66
C GLU A 111 -23.74 -19.73 -2.52
N ILE A 112 -24.00 -20.88 -1.90
CA ILE A 112 -24.47 -22.08 -2.57
C ILE A 112 -25.76 -22.47 -1.85
N THR A 113 -26.89 -21.94 -2.31
CA THR A 113 -28.15 -22.68 -2.46
C THR A 113 -28.99 -21.97 -3.52
#